data_AF-A0A938GPG6-F1
#
_entry.id   AF-A0A938GPG6-F1
#
_cell.length_a   1.000
_cell.length_b   1.000
_cell.length_c   1.000
_cell.angle_alpha   90.00
_cell.angle_beta   90.00
_cell.angle_gamma   90.00
#
_symmetry.space_group_name_H-M   'P 1'
#
loop_
_entity.id
_entity.type
_entity.pdbx_description
1 polymer ?
#
loop_
_entity_poly.entity_id
_entity_poly.type
_entity_poly.pdbx_seq_one_letter_code
_entity_poly.pdbx_strand_id
1 'polypeptide(L)'
;MKQLIGIETTRYSEFFRRLFEEYAEGVTIEIGSSRYSSADVPSLLAEWCSNAEICQTQHFRLLRAGVELFGFHDHPRELFAAMSERSFVERLQTEQILRYRVYDHVV
;
A
#
# COMPACT_ATOMS: atom_id res chain seq x y z
N MET A 1 -4.92 -15.40 15.72
CA MET A 1 -3.69 -14.75 15.23
C MET A 1 -4.08 -13.94 14.01
N LYS A 2 -3.83 -12.62 14.00
CA LYS A 2 -3.98 -11.84 12.76
C LYS A 2 -2.68 -12.02 12.00
N GLN A 3 -2.71 -12.61 10.82
CA GLN A 3 -1.53 -12.66 9.97
C GLN A 3 -1.48 -11.38 9.13
N LEU A 4 -0.28 -10.93 8.77
CA LEU A 4 -0.05 -9.84 7.82
C LEU A 4 1.00 -10.25 6.80
N ILE A 5 0.96 -9.61 5.65
CA ILE A 5 1.95 -9.78 4.58
C ILE A 5 2.86 -8.57 4.63
N GLY A 6 4.13 -8.73 5.03
CA GLY A 6 5.09 -7.63 4.84
C GLY A 6 5.70 -7.69 3.45
N ILE A 7 5.82 -6.53 2.84
CA ILE A 7 6.21 -6.33 1.45
C ILE A 7 7.58 -5.67 1.42
N GLU A 8 8.47 -6.21 0.60
CA GLU A 8 9.80 -5.67 0.34
C GLU A 8 9.90 -5.29 -1.14
N THR A 9 10.10 -4.01 -1.43
CA THR A 9 10.31 -3.53 -2.80
C THR A 9 11.15 -2.26 -2.81
N THR A 10 11.86 -2.02 -3.91
CA THR A 10 12.51 -0.74 -4.22
C THR A 10 11.76 0.00 -5.34
N ARG A 11 10.75 -0.64 -5.94
CA ARG A 11 9.91 -0.11 -7.03
C ARG A 11 8.64 0.50 -6.45
N TYR A 12 8.77 1.39 -5.47
CA TYR A 12 7.63 1.93 -4.73
C TYR A 12 6.61 2.61 -5.65
N SER A 13 7.04 3.51 -6.53
CA SER A 13 6.13 4.18 -7.47
C SER A 13 5.35 3.21 -8.33
N GLU A 14 5.98 2.13 -8.80
CA GLU A 14 5.29 1.09 -9.57
C GLU A 14 4.28 0.35 -8.69
N PHE A 15 4.67 -0.07 -7.48
CA PHE A 15 3.77 -0.71 -6.54
C PHE A 15 2.53 0.15 -6.27
N PHE A 16 2.71 1.43 -5.94
CA PHE A 16 1.61 2.33 -5.60
C PHE A 16 0.73 2.67 -6.80
N ARG A 17 1.27 2.73 -8.03
CA ARG A 17 0.44 2.83 -9.26
C ARG A 17 -0.49 1.63 -9.39
N ARG A 18 0.07 0.42 -9.32
CA ARG A 18 -0.70 -0.84 -9.44
C ARG A 18 -1.74 -0.96 -8.33
N LEU A 19 -1.39 -0.49 -7.13
CA LEU A 19 -2.31 -0.42 -6.00
C LEU A 19 -3.48 0.53 -6.31
N PHE A 20 -3.21 1.76 -6.73
CA PHE A 20 -4.30 2.71 -7.02
C PHE A 20 -5.15 2.32 -8.23
N GLU A 21 -4.58 1.64 -9.22
CA GLU A 21 -5.31 1.05 -10.35
C GLU A 21 -6.27 -0.06 -9.89
N GLU A 22 -5.83 -0.95 -8.99
CA GLU A 22 -6.66 -2.05 -8.48
C GLU A 22 -7.77 -1.56 -7.53
N TYR A 23 -7.46 -0.58 -6.67
CA TYR A 23 -8.36 -0.10 -5.62
C TYR A 23 -8.93 1.29 -5.94
N ALA A 24 -9.37 1.48 -7.19
CA ALA A 24 -9.87 2.78 -7.67
C ALA A 24 -11.24 3.19 -7.11
N GLU A 25 -11.93 2.35 -6.32
CA GLU A 25 -13.28 2.64 -5.82
C GLU A 25 -13.48 2.27 -4.34
N GLY A 26 -14.26 3.09 -3.63
CA GLY A 26 -14.74 2.79 -2.28
C GLY A 26 -13.64 2.76 -1.23
N VAL A 27 -12.52 3.42 -1.48
CA VAL A 27 -11.38 3.49 -0.57
C VAL A 27 -11.22 4.86 0.08
N THR A 28 -10.67 4.84 1.29
CA THR A 28 -10.07 6.00 1.96
C THR A 28 -8.56 5.81 1.90
N ILE A 29 -7.84 6.86 1.53
CA ILE A 29 -6.38 6.86 1.48
C ILE A 29 -5.89 7.91 2.49
N GLU A 30 -4.97 7.54 3.36
CA GLU A 30 -4.34 8.44 4.33
C GLU A 30 -2.84 8.52 4.01
N ILE A 31 -2.32 9.73 3.84
CA ILE A 31 -0.91 10.00 3.52
C ILE A 31 -0.45 11.12 4.45
N GLY A 32 0.45 10.80 5.38
CA GLY A 32 0.81 11.70 6.47
C GLY A 32 -0.41 12.10 7.30
N SER A 33 -0.70 13.40 7.39
CA SER A 33 -1.89 13.95 8.06
C SER A 33 -3.08 14.18 7.12
N SER A 34 -2.90 13.95 5.82
CA SER A 34 -3.91 14.20 4.80
C SER A 34 -4.75 12.96 4.55
N ARG A 35 -6.05 13.18 4.30
CA ARG A 35 -7.03 12.14 3.98
C ARG A 35 -7.66 12.41 2.63
N TYR A 36 -7.71 11.36 1.82
CA TYR A 36 -8.15 11.36 0.44
C TYR A 36 -9.22 10.28 0.22
N SER A 37 -9.98 10.45 -0.84
CA SER A 37 -10.97 9.51 -1.34
C SER A 37 -10.49 8.85 -2.64
N SER A 38 -11.26 7.89 -3.13
CA SER A 38 -11.01 7.30 -4.46
C SER A 38 -11.06 8.32 -5.61
N ALA A 39 -11.80 9.43 -5.45
CA ALA A 39 -11.87 10.48 -6.47
C ALA A 39 -10.54 11.25 -6.63
N ASP A 40 -9.68 11.21 -5.61
CA ASP A 40 -8.38 11.88 -5.60
C ASP A 40 -7.26 11.00 -6.18
N VAL A 41 -7.54 9.75 -6.53
CA VAL A 41 -6.54 8.83 -7.12
C VAL A 41 -5.82 9.44 -8.34
N PRO A 42 -6.49 10.12 -9.29
CA PRO A 42 -5.80 10.74 -10.43
C PRO A 42 -4.76 11.80 -10.01
N SER A 43 -5.05 12.64 -9.01
CA SER A 43 -4.08 13.63 -8.53
C SER A 43 -2.96 12.96 -7.74
N LEU A 44 -3.27 11.96 -6.91
CA LEU A 44 -2.24 11.18 -6.20
C LEU A 44 -1.27 10.48 -7.17
N LEU A 45 -1.77 9.92 -8.27
CA LEU A 45 -0.94 9.31 -9.31
C LEU A 45 -0.01 10.32 -9.99
N ALA A 46 -0.48 11.56 -10.18
CA ALA A 46 0.28 12.61 -10.84
C ALA A 46 1.31 13.29 -9.91
N GLU A 47 0.94 13.51 -8.64
CA GLU A 47 1.68 14.40 -7.74
C GLU A 47 2.45 13.66 -6.64
N TRP A 48 1.92 12.54 -6.15
CA TRP A 48 2.52 11.80 -5.02
C TRP A 48 3.21 10.50 -5.45
N CYS A 49 2.78 9.85 -6.54
CA CYS A 49 3.22 8.51 -6.91
C CYS A 49 4.61 8.47 -7.58
N SER A 50 5.61 9.02 -6.89
CA SER A 50 7.03 8.99 -7.24
C SER A 50 7.84 8.44 -6.07
N ASN A 51 8.98 7.79 -6.35
CA ASN A 51 9.83 7.23 -5.29
C ASN A 51 10.30 8.31 -4.30
N ALA A 52 10.51 9.56 -4.75
CA ALA A 52 10.98 10.64 -3.90
C ALA A 52 9.94 11.00 -2.83
N GLU A 53 8.69 11.24 -3.26
CA GLU A 53 7.58 11.58 -2.36
C GLU A 53 7.21 10.42 -1.44
N ILE A 54 7.15 9.20 -1.98
CA ILE A 54 6.82 8.00 -1.18
C ILE A 54 7.87 7.78 -0.08
N CYS A 55 9.16 7.93 -0.37
CA CYS A 55 10.23 7.79 0.63
C CYS A 55 10.25 8.90 1.68
N GLN A 56 9.64 10.06 1.40
CA GLN A 56 9.48 11.14 2.39
C GLN A 56 8.20 11.01 3.20
N THR A 57 7.30 10.12 2.79
CA THR A 57 6.04 9.88 3.48
C THR A 57 6.29 9.03 4.72
N GLN A 58 5.87 9.53 5.89
CA GLN A 58 6.00 8.80 7.15
C GLN A 58 4.91 7.75 7.33
N HIS A 59 3.66 8.07 6.96
CA HIS A 59 2.51 7.19 7.17
C HIS A 59 1.69 7.09 5.89
N PHE A 60 1.32 5.87 5.53
CA PHE A 60 0.38 5.58 4.45
C PHE A 60 -0.61 4.53 4.92
N ARG A 61 -1.89 4.71 4.60
CA ARG A 61 -2.93 3.70 4.83
C ARG A 61 -3.92 3.71 3.68
N LEU A 62 -4.26 2.54 3.17
CA LEU A 62 -5.39 2.34 2.26
C LEU A 62 -6.44 1.52 2.98
N LEU A 63 -7.61 2.11 3.17
CA LEU A 63 -8.73 1.51 3.88
C LEU A 63 -9.91 1.30 2.94
N ARG A 64 -10.61 0.18 3.09
CA ARG A 64 -11.92 -0.08 2.46
C ARG A 64 -12.91 -0.49 3.53
N ALA A 65 -14.05 0.19 3.61
CA ALA A 65 -15.07 -0.03 4.63
C ALA A 65 -14.52 -0.04 6.08
N GLY A 66 -13.52 0.80 6.37
CA GLY A 66 -12.88 0.90 7.68
C GLY A 66 -11.83 -0.19 7.99
N VAL A 67 -11.60 -1.13 7.07
CA VAL A 67 -10.55 -2.14 7.18
C VAL A 67 -9.30 -1.66 6.43
N GLU A 68 -8.16 -1.66 7.12
CA GLU A 68 -6.87 -1.36 6.51
C GLU A 68 -6.37 -2.53 5.69
N LEU A 69 -6.22 -2.30 4.38
CA LEU A 69 -5.80 -3.30 3.41
C LEU A 69 -4.30 -3.24 3.16
N PHE A 70 -3.74 -2.02 3.10
CA PHE A 70 -2.31 -1.77 2.91
C PHE A 70 -1.89 -0.61 3.78
N GLY A 71 -0.66 -0.64 4.28
CA GLY A 71 -0.14 0.46 5.08
C GLY A 71 1.35 0.38 5.31
N PHE A 72 1.93 1.49 5.73
CA PHE A 72 3.20 1.49 6.44
C PHE A 72 3.17 2.54 7.54
N HIS A 73 3.92 2.27 8.61
CA HIS A 73 4.18 3.21 9.67
C HIS A 73 5.67 3.56 9.64
N ASP A 74 5.99 4.84 9.85
CA ASP A 74 7.32 5.45 9.81
C ASP A 74 8.06 5.48 8.46
N HIS A 75 8.05 4.41 7.66
CA HIS A 75 8.75 4.40 6.37
C HIS A 75 8.16 3.36 5.40
N PRO A 76 8.16 3.60 4.07
CA PRO A 76 7.65 2.65 3.07
C PRO A 76 8.38 1.29 3.00
N ARG A 77 9.48 1.13 3.73
CA ARG A 77 10.17 -0.17 3.86
C ARG A 77 9.41 -1.13 4.79
N GLU A 78 8.51 -0.59 5.59
CA GLU A 78 7.68 -1.29 6.57
C GLU A 78 6.27 -1.55 6.00
N LEU A 79 6.17 -1.51 4.66
CA LEU A 79 4.95 -1.75 3.92
C LEU A 79 4.41 -3.14 4.23
N PHE A 80 3.12 -3.19 4.53
CA PHE A 80 2.38 -4.41 4.76
C PHE A 80 1.04 -4.40 4.03
N ALA A 81 0.45 -5.59 3.92
CA ALA A 81 -0.88 -5.82 3.43
C ALA A 81 -1.65 -6.78 4.35
N ALA A 82 -2.96 -6.63 4.36
CA ALA A 82 -3.88 -7.60 4.96
C ALA A 82 -3.84 -8.93 4.19
N MET A 83 -4.08 -10.03 4.88
CA MET A 83 -4.10 -11.37 4.26
C MET A 83 -5.17 -11.53 3.18
N SER A 84 -6.24 -10.73 3.22
CA SER A 84 -7.26 -10.72 2.16
C SER A 84 -6.68 -10.31 0.80
N GLU A 85 -5.60 -9.54 0.79
CA GLU A 85 -4.97 -9.02 -0.43
C GLU A 85 -3.82 -9.90 -0.94
N ARG A 86 -3.70 -11.13 -0.43
CA ARG A 86 -2.65 -12.06 -0.81
C ARG A 86 -2.58 -12.29 -2.32
N SER A 87 -3.73 -12.45 -2.98
CA SER A 87 -3.79 -12.68 -4.42
C SER A 87 -3.21 -11.52 -5.23
N PHE A 88 -3.43 -10.28 -4.78
CA PHE A 88 -2.82 -9.09 -5.39
C PHE A 88 -1.30 -9.11 -5.22
N VAL A 89 -0.82 -9.39 -4.00
CA VAL A 89 0.61 -9.43 -3.69
C VAL A 89 1.34 -10.54 -4.46
N GLU A 90 0.77 -11.74 -4.57
CA GLU A 90 1.35 -12.86 -5.32
C GLU A 90 1.45 -12.57 -6.82
N ARG A 91 0.48 -11.83 -7.37
CA ARG A 91 0.54 -11.36 -8.76
C ARG A 91 1.71 -10.40 -8.97
N LEU A 92 1.86 -9.40 -8.11
CA LEU A 92 2.98 -8.45 -8.19
C LEU A 92 4.35 -9.12 -7.94
N GLN A 93 4.40 -10.16 -7.11
CA GLN A 93 5.59 -10.98 -6.94
C GLN A 93 5.96 -11.71 -8.24
N THR A 94 4.97 -12.31 -8.92
CA THR A 94 5.16 -13.00 -10.20
C THR A 94 5.65 -12.04 -11.29
N GLU A 95 5.17 -10.79 -11.28
CA GLU A 95 5.61 -9.69 -12.14
C GLU A 95 6.98 -9.09 -11.71
N GLN A 96 7.63 -9.64 -10.68
CA GLN A 96 8.92 -9.18 -10.14
C GLN A 96 8.91 -7.70 -9.70
N ILE A 97 7.77 -7.22 -9.19
CA ILE A 97 7.63 -5.87 -8.64
C ILE A 97 8.02 -5.84 -7.15
N LEU A 98 7.75 -6.92 -6.42
CA LEU A 98 7.99 -7.01 -4.99
C LEU A 98 8.43 -8.42 -4.54
N ARG A 99 8.90 -8.50 -3.31
CA ARG A 99 8.96 -9.74 -2.51
C ARG A 99 8.03 -9.59 -1.31
N TYR A 100 7.62 -10.69 -0.72
CA TYR A 100 6.81 -10.65 0.49
C TYR A 100 7.14 -11.78 1.47
N ARG A 101 6.76 -11.59 2.73
CA ARG A 101 6.78 -12.60 3.80
C ARG A 101 5.47 -12.51 4.59
N VAL A 102 4.99 -13.65 5.07
CA VAL A 102 3.84 -13.70 5.98
C VAL A 102 4.34 -13.70 7.40
N TYR A 103 3.80 -12.81 8.22
CA TYR A 103 4.11 -12.67 9.64
C TYR A 103 2.89 -13.08 10.46
N ASP A 104 3.15 -13.82 11.54
CA ASP A 104 2.18 -14.03 12.60
C ASP A 104 2.22 -12.82 13.54
N HIS A 105 1.17 -12.01 13.57
CA HIS A 105 1.06 -10.96 14.57
C HIS A 105 0.74 -11.61 15.91
N VAL A 106 1.77 -11.75 16.74
CA VAL A 106 1.63 -12.06 18.16
C VAL A 106 1.19 -10.76 18.83
N VAL A 107 0.02 -10.80 19.48
CA VAL A 107 -0.47 -9.72 20.33
C VAL A 107 0.22 -9.80 21.68
#